data_AF-A0A962IF77-F1
#
_entry.id   AF-A0A962IF77-F1
#
_cell.length_a   1.000
_cell.length_b   1.000
_cell.length_c   1.000
_cell.angle_alpha   90.00
_cell.angle_beta   90.00
_cell.angle_gamma   90.00
#
_symmetry.space_group_name_H-M   'P 1'
#
loop_
_entity.id
_entity.type
_entity.pdbx_description
1 polymer ?
#
loop_
_entity_poly.entity_id
_entity_poly.type
_entity_poly.pdbx_seq_one_letter_code
_entity_poly.pdbx_strand_id
1 'polypeptide(L)'
;TRCIDACPAEAIISTGEKIEVNPALCQGGGACATACPSGAIRYDYPPASHAVDSLRILLRHYREAGGVVPKILFYRGEQVLQLEALAPNILPFAVEELAAARPELWFAALSFGAAQVLLRDEAATPVLARETLQQQLGIAHTLLTGLGYPADAILRLEPGVPEDGIGPGAVMPAITPATQAGMSDKRQQWLLALDHLFRQAAIPACEIDLPTGAPFGLLAVSQERCTLCMACATVCPLQALSGGIE
;
A
#
# COMPACT_ATOMS: atom_id res chain seq x y z
N THR A 1 -19.11 5.05 -0.02
CA THR A 1 -19.20 4.72 -1.45
C THR A 1 -17.85 4.40 -2.09
N ARG A 2 -16.69 4.85 -1.57
CA ARG A 2 -15.35 4.61 -2.15
C ARG A 2 -15.11 3.27 -2.87
N CYS A 3 -15.50 2.14 -2.28
CA CYS A 3 -15.34 0.82 -2.91
C CYS A 3 -16.26 0.59 -4.12
N ILE A 4 -17.49 1.10 -4.07
CA ILE A 4 -18.45 1.12 -5.18
C ILE A 4 -17.88 1.98 -6.31
N ASP A 5 -17.46 3.19 -5.98
CA ASP A 5 -16.94 4.18 -6.95
C ASP A 5 -15.64 3.71 -7.61
N ALA A 6 -14.88 2.83 -6.95
CA ALA A 6 -13.61 2.30 -7.44
C ALA A 6 -13.74 1.00 -8.27
N CYS A 7 -14.92 0.41 -8.40
CA CYS A 7 -15.11 -0.89 -9.06
C CYS A 7 -15.43 -0.71 -10.56
N PRO A 8 -14.50 -1.01 -11.50
CA PRO A 8 -14.77 -0.86 -12.93
C PRO A 8 -15.80 -1.85 -13.47
N ALA A 9 -15.98 -2.99 -12.78
CA ALA A 9 -16.91 -4.03 -13.17
C ALA A 9 -18.32 -3.84 -12.59
N GLU A 10 -18.54 -2.75 -11.83
CA GLU A 10 -19.83 -2.44 -11.17
C GLU A 10 -20.35 -3.60 -10.30
N ALA A 11 -19.43 -4.40 -9.76
CA ALA A 11 -19.74 -5.60 -9.00
C ALA A 11 -20.21 -5.31 -7.58
N ILE A 12 -20.20 -4.05 -7.13
CA ILE A 12 -20.46 -3.70 -5.73
C ILE A 12 -21.66 -2.76 -5.66
N ILE A 13 -22.65 -3.15 -4.86
CA ILE A 13 -23.85 -2.35 -4.60
C ILE A 13 -23.99 -2.01 -3.13
N SER A 14 -24.70 -0.92 -2.84
CA SER A 14 -25.11 -0.58 -1.46
C SER A 14 -26.46 -1.23 -1.14
N THR A 15 -26.56 -1.85 0.02
CA THR A 15 -27.82 -2.38 0.58
C THR A 15 -28.23 -1.59 1.83
N GLY A 16 -27.85 -0.30 1.88
CA GLY A 16 -28.05 0.59 3.03
C GLY A 16 -26.80 0.65 3.89
N GLU A 17 -26.80 -0.03 5.04
CA GLU A 17 -25.67 -0.03 5.99
C GLU A 17 -24.55 -1.01 5.59
N LYS A 18 -24.77 -1.82 4.56
CA LYS A 18 -23.81 -2.82 4.06
C LYS A 18 -23.58 -2.63 2.57
N ILE A 19 -22.51 -3.26 2.09
CA ILE A 19 -22.29 -3.48 0.66
C ILE A 19 -22.48 -4.96 0.36
N GLU A 20 -22.82 -5.25 -0.87
CA GLU A 20 -22.84 -6.61 -1.41
C GLU A 20 -21.96 -6.66 -2.66
N VAL A 21 -21.19 -7.74 -2.80
CA VAL A 21 -20.33 -7.97 -3.96
C VAL A 21 -20.97 -9.07 -4.81
N ASN A 22 -21.31 -8.76 -6.05
CA ASN A 22 -21.78 -9.73 -7.02
C ASN A 22 -20.58 -10.53 -7.58
N PRO A 23 -20.45 -11.83 -7.23
CA PRO A 23 -19.30 -12.64 -7.64
C PRO A 23 -19.27 -12.91 -9.15
N ALA A 24 -20.42 -12.85 -9.85
CA ALA A 24 -20.47 -13.05 -11.29
C ALA A 24 -19.92 -11.85 -12.09
N LEU A 25 -19.92 -10.65 -11.48
CA LEU A 25 -19.33 -9.45 -12.07
C LEU A 25 -17.91 -9.19 -11.57
N CYS A 26 -17.55 -9.66 -10.38
CA CYS A 26 -16.25 -9.42 -9.78
C CYS A 26 -15.12 -10.07 -10.60
N GLN A 27 -14.26 -9.23 -11.20
CA GLN A 27 -13.10 -9.66 -12.00
C GLN A 27 -11.79 -9.71 -11.21
N GLY A 28 -11.83 -9.63 -9.87
CA GLY A 28 -10.59 -9.70 -9.06
C GLY A 28 -9.66 -8.47 -9.17
N GLY A 29 -10.10 -7.33 -9.69
CA GLY A 29 -9.21 -6.18 -9.91
C GLY A 29 -8.62 -5.50 -8.65
N GLY A 30 -9.13 -5.81 -7.44
CA GLY A 30 -8.56 -5.33 -6.17
C GLY A 30 -8.71 -3.84 -5.82
N ALA A 31 -9.06 -2.97 -6.77
CA ALA A 31 -9.18 -1.52 -6.56
C ALA A 31 -10.13 -1.13 -5.42
N CYS A 32 -11.25 -1.84 -5.26
CA CYS A 32 -12.21 -1.61 -4.17
C CYS A 32 -11.61 -1.90 -2.78
N ALA A 33 -10.79 -2.93 -2.66
CA ALA A 33 -10.07 -3.26 -1.43
C ALA A 33 -8.99 -2.23 -1.13
N THR A 34 -8.31 -1.73 -2.16
CA THR A 34 -7.33 -0.65 -2.06
C THR A 34 -7.96 0.65 -1.59
N ALA A 35 -9.08 1.06 -2.22
CA ALA A 35 -9.81 2.27 -1.88
C ALA A 35 -10.51 2.23 -0.50
N CYS A 36 -10.71 1.05 0.09
CA CYS A 36 -11.41 0.88 1.36
C CYS A 36 -10.50 1.17 2.57
N PRO A 37 -10.62 2.31 3.26
CA PRO A 37 -9.74 2.61 4.39
C PRO A 37 -10.06 1.80 5.65
N SER A 38 -11.33 1.36 5.79
CA SER A 38 -11.82 0.64 6.96
C SER A 38 -11.37 -0.82 7.00
N GLY A 39 -11.02 -1.40 5.84
CA GLY A 39 -10.81 -2.84 5.70
C GLY A 39 -12.11 -3.65 5.71
N ALA A 40 -13.26 -3.01 5.47
CA ALA A 40 -14.57 -3.68 5.37
C ALA A 40 -14.69 -4.57 4.12
N ILE A 41 -14.04 -4.18 3.02
CA ILE A 41 -13.81 -5.05 1.87
C ILE A 41 -12.31 -5.37 1.80
N ARG A 42 -12.01 -6.65 1.56
CA ARG A 42 -10.65 -7.18 1.53
C ARG A 42 -10.47 -7.99 0.26
N TYR A 43 -9.23 -8.03 -0.21
CA TYR A 43 -8.84 -8.91 -1.29
C TYR A 43 -8.55 -10.29 -0.70
N ASP A 44 -9.27 -11.31 -1.18
CA ASP A 44 -9.30 -12.62 -0.53
C ASP A 44 -8.08 -13.48 -0.89
N TYR A 45 -7.59 -13.37 -2.12
CA TYR A 45 -6.52 -14.25 -2.61
C TYR A 45 -5.45 -13.52 -3.46
N PRO A 46 -4.16 -13.56 -3.06
CA PRO A 46 -3.65 -14.10 -1.81
C PRO A 46 -4.04 -13.22 -0.61
N PRO A 47 -4.18 -13.79 0.60
CA PRO A 47 -4.35 -13.01 1.82
C PRO A 47 -3.25 -11.95 1.96
N ALA A 48 -3.59 -10.79 2.53
CA ALA A 48 -2.64 -9.68 2.67
C ALA A 48 -1.34 -10.08 3.40
N SER A 49 -1.46 -10.91 4.44
CA SER A 49 -0.30 -11.43 5.20
C SER A 49 0.64 -12.24 4.32
N HIS A 50 0.10 -13.06 3.42
CA HIS A 50 0.90 -13.92 2.55
C HIS A 50 1.74 -13.10 1.56
N ALA A 51 1.17 -12.03 0.97
CA ALA A 51 1.92 -11.15 0.08
C ALA A 51 3.09 -10.46 0.81
N VAL A 52 2.86 -10.00 2.05
CA VAL A 52 3.90 -9.40 2.90
C VAL A 52 5.00 -10.41 3.25
N ASP A 53 4.63 -11.62 3.65
CA ASP A 53 5.59 -12.68 3.97
C ASP A 53 6.41 -13.09 2.75
N SER A 54 5.79 -13.17 1.58
CA SER A 54 6.49 -13.43 0.31
C SER A 54 7.50 -12.33 -0.02
N LEU A 55 7.13 -11.05 0.14
CA LEU A 55 8.07 -9.93 -0.02
C LEU A 55 9.25 -10.02 0.96
N ARG A 56 8.97 -10.33 2.24
CA ARG A 56 9.99 -10.48 3.28
C ARG A 56 10.97 -11.60 2.95
N ILE A 57 10.45 -12.76 2.55
CA ILE A 57 11.24 -13.93 2.19
C ILE A 57 12.10 -13.64 0.96
N LEU A 58 11.51 -13.05 -0.09
CA LEU A 58 12.19 -12.66 -1.33
C LEU A 58 13.37 -11.72 -1.04
N LEU A 59 13.12 -10.61 -0.34
CA LEU A 59 14.14 -9.61 -0.03
C LEU A 59 15.23 -10.14 0.92
N ARG A 60 14.85 -11.00 1.87
CA ARG A 60 15.82 -11.68 2.74
C ARG A 60 16.75 -12.57 1.92
N HIS A 61 16.21 -13.45 1.09
CA HIS A 61 17.03 -14.37 0.29
C HIS A 61 17.90 -13.64 -0.72
N TYR A 62 17.39 -12.59 -1.36
CA TYR A 62 18.19 -11.76 -2.26
C TYR A 62 19.42 -11.18 -1.55
N ARG A 63 19.24 -10.66 -0.34
CA ARG A 63 20.34 -10.12 0.48
C ARG A 63 21.30 -11.21 0.98
N GLU A 64 20.79 -12.36 1.40
CA GLU A 64 21.62 -13.52 1.81
C GLU A 64 22.48 -14.05 0.65
N ALA A 65 21.99 -13.92 -0.59
CA ALA A 65 22.74 -14.23 -1.80
C ALA A 65 23.77 -13.15 -2.20
N GLY A 66 23.96 -12.11 -1.39
CA GLY A 66 24.89 -11.00 -1.66
C GLY A 66 24.33 -9.89 -2.55
N GLY A 67 23.03 -9.91 -2.83
CA GLY A 67 22.36 -8.86 -3.58
C GLY A 67 22.37 -7.52 -2.85
N VAL A 68 22.46 -6.42 -3.62
CA VAL A 68 22.51 -5.05 -3.12
C VAL A 68 21.47 -4.18 -3.82
N VAL A 69 20.93 -3.19 -3.10
CA VAL A 69 19.97 -2.20 -3.63
C VAL A 69 18.77 -2.87 -4.36
N PRO A 70 18.04 -3.80 -3.71
CA PRO A 70 16.94 -4.52 -4.37
C PRO A 70 15.78 -3.59 -4.71
N LYS A 71 15.24 -3.69 -5.91
CA LYS A 71 14.04 -3.00 -6.36
C LYS A 71 12.93 -4.02 -6.56
N ILE A 72 11.73 -3.79 -6.04
CA ILE A 72 10.57 -4.66 -6.30
C ILE A 72 9.81 -4.11 -7.50
N LEU A 73 9.54 -4.95 -8.50
CA LEU A 73 8.68 -4.62 -9.63
C LEU A 73 7.35 -5.37 -9.51
N PHE A 74 6.30 -4.68 -9.06
CA PHE A 74 4.94 -5.21 -9.15
C PHE A 74 4.47 -5.16 -10.60
N TYR A 75 4.00 -6.29 -11.10
CA TYR A 75 3.49 -6.44 -12.46
C TYR A 75 2.33 -7.43 -12.49
N ARG A 76 1.48 -7.35 -13.51
CA ARG A 76 0.40 -8.32 -13.69
C ARG A 76 0.96 -9.66 -14.12
N GLY A 77 0.62 -10.74 -13.43
CA GLY A 77 1.20 -12.08 -13.65
C GLY A 77 0.98 -12.63 -15.06
N GLU A 78 -0.09 -12.22 -15.74
CA GLU A 78 -0.37 -12.59 -17.14
C GLU A 78 0.51 -11.84 -18.15
N GLN A 79 1.15 -10.74 -17.75
CA GLN A 79 2.04 -9.99 -18.63
C GLN A 79 3.33 -10.77 -18.85
N VAL A 80 3.72 -10.93 -20.11
CA VAL A 80 5.03 -11.47 -20.46
C VAL A 80 6.11 -10.49 -20.04
N LEU A 81 7.03 -10.95 -19.20
CA LEU A 81 8.15 -10.17 -18.70
C LEU A 81 9.46 -10.80 -19.20
N GLN A 82 10.30 -10.02 -19.86
CA GLN A 82 11.62 -10.46 -20.32
C GLN A 82 12.61 -10.37 -19.14
N LEU A 83 12.68 -11.45 -18.35
CA LEU A 83 13.49 -11.48 -17.13
C LEU A 83 14.98 -11.21 -17.38
N GLU A 84 15.48 -11.64 -18.53
CA GLU A 84 16.89 -11.46 -18.92
C GLU A 84 17.23 -10.00 -19.28
N ALA A 85 16.22 -9.20 -19.63
CA ALA A 85 16.36 -7.78 -19.95
C ALA A 85 16.28 -6.90 -18.69
N LEU A 86 15.78 -7.42 -17.57
CA LEU A 86 15.73 -6.70 -16.31
C LEU A 86 17.12 -6.58 -15.68
N ALA A 87 17.37 -5.42 -15.06
CA ALA A 87 18.55 -5.26 -14.23
C ALA A 87 18.55 -6.32 -13.08
N PRO A 88 19.70 -6.92 -12.73
CA PRO A 88 19.77 -8.03 -11.76
C PRO A 88 19.25 -7.71 -10.34
N ASN A 89 19.11 -6.44 -9.99
CA ASN A 89 18.56 -6.00 -8.73
C ASN A 89 17.06 -5.68 -8.79
N ILE A 90 16.41 -5.81 -9.94
CA ILE A 90 14.96 -5.69 -10.08
C ILE A 90 14.34 -7.08 -9.90
N LEU A 91 13.57 -7.22 -8.82
CA LEU A 91 12.92 -8.45 -8.41
C LEU A 91 11.43 -8.36 -8.81
N PRO A 92 10.99 -9.13 -9.81
CA PRO A 92 9.61 -9.12 -10.22
C PRO A 92 8.71 -9.78 -9.17
N PHE A 93 7.56 -9.17 -8.91
CA PHE A 93 6.56 -9.65 -7.98
C PHE A 93 5.19 -9.61 -8.66
N ALA A 94 4.70 -10.79 -9.04
CA ALA A 94 3.44 -10.92 -9.77
C ALA A 94 2.24 -10.60 -8.86
N VAL A 95 1.27 -9.87 -9.41
CA VAL A 95 -0.06 -9.64 -8.85
C VAL A 95 -1.13 -9.91 -9.89
N GLU A 96 -2.37 -10.13 -9.46
CA GLU A 96 -3.50 -10.36 -10.38
C GLU A 96 -3.81 -9.12 -11.21
N GLU A 97 -3.78 -7.96 -10.56
CA GLU A 97 -3.98 -6.66 -11.18
C GLU A 97 -3.15 -5.64 -10.42
N LEU A 98 -2.68 -4.59 -11.10
CA LEU A 98 -1.75 -3.64 -10.48
C LEU A 98 -2.37 -2.92 -9.28
N ALA A 99 -3.69 -2.67 -9.31
CA ALA A 99 -4.40 -2.06 -8.19
C ALA A 99 -4.45 -2.95 -6.93
N ALA A 100 -4.14 -4.25 -7.03
CA ALA A 100 -3.99 -5.14 -5.88
C ALA A 100 -2.62 -4.98 -5.16
N ALA A 101 -1.63 -4.38 -5.82
CA ALA A 101 -0.40 -3.92 -5.19
C ALA A 101 -0.73 -2.69 -4.33
N ARG A 102 -1.14 -2.93 -3.09
CA ARG A 102 -1.64 -1.89 -2.18
C ARG A 102 -0.52 -1.15 -1.44
N PRO A 103 -0.78 0.07 -0.90
CA PRO A 103 0.21 0.83 -0.13
C PRO A 103 0.89 0.04 0.98
N GLU A 104 0.15 -0.78 1.73
CA GLU A 104 0.73 -1.62 2.78
C GLU A 104 1.83 -2.56 2.26
N LEU A 105 1.74 -3.03 1.01
CA LEU A 105 2.74 -3.88 0.39
C LEU A 105 3.96 -3.07 -0.05
N TRP A 106 3.75 -1.86 -0.58
CA TRP A 106 4.84 -0.98 -0.98
C TRP A 106 5.69 -0.59 0.23
N PHE A 107 5.05 -0.09 1.28
CA PHE A 107 5.73 0.30 2.51
C PHE A 107 6.35 -0.91 3.22
N ALA A 108 5.71 -2.08 3.20
CA ALA A 108 6.32 -3.31 3.72
C ALA A 108 7.60 -3.65 2.96
N ALA A 109 7.59 -3.64 1.63
CA ALA A 109 8.78 -3.89 0.81
C ALA A 109 9.92 -2.92 1.15
N LEU A 110 9.64 -1.62 1.25
CA LEU A 110 10.64 -0.62 1.67
C LEU A 110 11.17 -0.93 3.07
N SER A 111 10.29 -1.26 4.04
CA SER A 111 10.70 -1.59 5.41
C SER A 111 11.59 -2.84 5.48
N PHE A 112 11.42 -3.79 4.56
CA PHE A 112 12.26 -5.00 4.42
C PHE A 112 13.58 -4.74 3.68
N GLY A 113 13.86 -3.48 3.32
CA GLY A 113 15.11 -3.04 2.72
C GLY A 113 15.07 -2.96 1.19
N ALA A 114 13.88 -2.95 0.56
CA ALA A 114 13.79 -2.58 -0.84
C ALA A 114 14.24 -1.12 -1.03
N ALA A 115 15.15 -0.91 -1.98
CA ALA A 115 15.63 0.38 -2.41
C ALA A 115 14.56 1.18 -3.17
N GLN A 116 13.69 0.49 -3.90
CA GLN A 116 12.62 1.10 -4.68
C GLN A 116 11.49 0.10 -4.91
N VAL A 117 10.27 0.60 -5.05
CA VAL A 117 9.08 -0.13 -5.49
C VAL A 117 8.62 0.47 -6.81
N LEU A 118 8.47 -0.38 -7.81
CA LEU A 118 8.06 -0.04 -9.16
C LEU A 118 6.72 -0.71 -9.46
N LEU A 119 5.80 0.03 -10.06
CA LEU A 119 4.47 -0.44 -10.44
C LEU A 119 4.38 -0.38 -11.96
N ARG A 120 4.35 -1.55 -12.62
CA ARG A 120 4.27 -1.67 -14.08
C ARG A 120 2.82 -1.43 -14.53
N ASP A 121 2.49 -0.22 -14.98
CA ASP A 121 1.19 0.08 -15.61
C ASP A 121 1.15 -0.47 -17.04
N GLU A 122 -0.07 -0.73 -17.50
CA GLU A 122 -0.36 -1.25 -18.82
C GLU A 122 -1.46 -0.40 -19.46
N ALA A 123 -1.44 -0.28 -20.79
CA ALA A 123 -2.48 0.49 -21.49
C ALA A 123 -3.89 -0.05 -21.20
N ALA A 124 -4.00 -1.36 -20.96
CA ALA A 124 -5.25 -2.05 -20.66
C ALA A 124 -5.78 -1.84 -19.23
N THR A 125 -5.01 -1.24 -18.31
CA THR A 125 -5.48 -1.04 -16.93
C THR A 125 -6.71 -0.13 -16.92
N PRO A 126 -7.83 -0.55 -16.26
CA PRO A 126 -9.06 0.23 -16.23
C PRO A 126 -8.86 1.63 -15.64
N VAL A 127 -9.56 2.63 -16.20
CA VAL A 127 -9.43 4.05 -15.80
C VAL A 127 -9.63 4.23 -14.29
N LEU A 128 -10.71 3.69 -13.72
CA LEU A 128 -11.00 3.81 -12.28
C LEU A 128 -9.94 3.13 -11.39
N ALA A 129 -9.35 2.01 -11.85
CA ALA A 129 -8.28 1.34 -11.14
C ALA A 129 -6.99 2.17 -11.14
N ARG A 130 -6.66 2.78 -12.29
CA ARG A 130 -5.54 3.70 -12.44
C ARG A 130 -5.71 4.98 -11.60
N GLU A 131 -6.91 5.56 -11.58
CA GLU A 131 -7.22 6.71 -10.72
C GLU A 131 -7.09 6.38 -9.24
N THR A 132 -7.60 5.22 -8.82
CA THR A 132 -7.43 4.73 -7.44
C THR A 132 -5.95 4.58 -7.09
N LEU A 133 -5.15 4.00 -7.99
CA LEU A 133 -3.71 3.84 -7.81
C LEU A 133 -2.99 5.19 -7.70
N GLN A 134 -3.34 6.14 -8.56
CA GLN A 134 -2.76 7.49 -8.56
C GLN A 134 -3.06 8.24 -7.26
N GLN A 135 -4.27 8.12 -6.71
CA GLN A 135 -4.63 8.68 -5.41
C GLN A 135 -3.78 8.08 -4.29
N GLN A 136 -3.58 6.76 -4.30
CA GLN A 136 -2.73 6.09 -3.31
C GLN A 136 -1.26 6.50 -3.42
N LEU A 137 -0.74 6.65 -4.64
CA LEU A 137 0.61 7.15 -4.88
C LEU A 137 0.80 8.56 -4.33
N GLY A 138 -0.17 9.46 -4.52
CA GLY A 138 -0.11 10.81 -3.96
C GLY A 138 0.01 10.81 -2.43
N ILE A 139 -0.73 9.94 -1.74
CA ILE A 139 -0.62 9.76 -0.28
C ILE A 139 0.77 9.19 0.08
N ALA A 140 1.22 8.16 -0.63
CA ALA A 140 2.50 7.51 -0.37
C ALA A 140 3.68 8.47 -0.57
N HIS A 141 3.67 9.27 -1.63
CA HIS A 141 4.68 10.29 -1.92
C HIS A 141 4.74 11.36 -0.83
N THR A 142 3.57 11.82 -0.35
CA THR A 142 3.49 12.79 0.75
C THR A 142 4.08 12.22 2.03
N LEU A 143 3.75 10.97 2.36
CA LEU A 143 4.31 10.27 3.53
C LEU A 143 5.83 10.09 3.41
N LEU A 144 6.33 9.59 2.28
CA LEU A 144 7.76 9.38 2.07
C LEU A 144 8.53 10.70 2.20
N THR A 145 8.05 11.76 1.53
CA THR A 145 8.66 13.09 1.60
C THR A 145 8.69 13.61 3.03
N GLY A 146 7.57 13.50 3.75
CA GLY A 146 7.48 13.93 5.14
C GLY A 146 8.37 13.12 6.10
N LEU A 147 8.62 11.83 5.79
CA LEU A 147 9.59 11.00 6.51
C LEU A 147 11.06 11.31 6.12
N GLY A 148 11.30 12.19 5.15
CA GLY A 148 12.64 12.51 4.66
C GLY A 148 13.19 11.51 3.63
N TYR A 149 12.33 10.71 3.02
CA TYR A 149 12.67 9.75 1.97
C TYR A 149 12.26 10.27 0.58
N PRO A 150 12.92 9.80 -0.51
CA PRO A 150 12.54 10.18 -1.86
C PRO A 150 11.12 9.68 -2.20
N ALA A 151 10.28 10.57 -2.73
CA ALA A 151 8.90 10.24 -3.11
C ALA A 151 8.85 9.13 -4.17
N ASP A 152 9.75 9.17 -5.15
CA ASP A 152 9.89 8.20 -6.24
C ASP A 152 10.57 6.88 -5.80
N ALA A 153 10.80 6.67 -4.49
CA ALA A 153 11.01 5.33 -3.94
C ALA A 153 9.81 4.40 -4.21
N ILE A 154 8.62 4.95 -4.48
CA ILE A 154 7.47 4.22 -5.01
C ILE A 154 7.06 4.91 -6.31
N LEU A 155 7.24 4.25 -7.45
CA LEU A 155 7.03 4.86 -8.76
C LEU A 155 6.15 3.97 -9.64
N ARG A 156 5.18 4.60 -10.32
CA ARG A 156 4.44 3.97 -11.41
C ARG A 156 5.18 4.21 -12.72
N LEU A 157 5.49 3.14 -13.43
CA LEU A 157 6.06 3.20 -14.76
C LEU A 157 4.94 3.45 -15.77
N GLU A 158 5.16 4.36 -16.71
CA GLU A 158 4.22 4.61 -17.79
C GLU A 158 4.08 3.36 -18.68
N PRO A 159 2.89 3.13 -19.28
CA PRO A 159 2.69 2.01 -20.19
C PRO A 159 3.71 2.00 -21.34
N GLY A 160 4.30 0.82 -21.60
CA GLY A 160 5.22 0.61 -22.71
C GLY A 160 6.70 0.91 -22.42
N VAL A 161 7.06 1.30 -21.19
CA VAL A 161 8.47 1.35 -20.77
C VAL A 161 9.07 -0.07 -20.88
N PRO A 162 10.16 -0.31 -21.64
CA PRO A 162 10.76 -1.63 -21.76
C PRO A 162 11.54 -2.02 -20.48
N GLU A 163 11.79 -3.31 -20.28
CA GLU A 163 12.45 -3.87 -19.09
C GLU A 163 13.88 -3.32 -18.87
N ASP A 164 14.64 -3.14 -19.96
CA ASP A 164 15.97 -2.55 -19.96
C ASP A 164 15.97 -1.01 -19.86
N GLY A 165 14.80 -0.40 -20.08
CA GLY A 165 14.56 1.04 -19.96
C GLY A 165 14.19 1.51 -18.55
N ILE A 166 14.11 0.60 -17.57
CA ILE A 166 13.85 0.96 -16.17
C ILE A 166 15.09 1.66 -15.61
N GLY A 167 15.02 2.99 -15.54
CA GLY A 167 16.14 3.84 -15.15
C GLY A 167 16.64 3.65 -13.70
N PRO A 168 17.79 4.26 -13.36
CA PRO A 168 18.43 4.08 -12.05
C PRO A 168 17.59 4.58 -10.86
N GLY A 169 16.58 5.44 -11.05
CA GLY A 169 15.56 5.84 -10.06
C GLY A 169 16.11 6.42 -8.74
N ALA A 170 15.27 7.04 -7.91
CA ALA A 170 15.68 7.27 -6.53
C ALA A 170 15.80 5.96 -5.75
N VAL A 171 16.72 5.97 -4.80
CA VAL A 171 17.07 4.83 -3.97
C VAL A 171 16.87 5.24 -2.52
N MET A 172 16.07 4.48 -1.79
CA MET A 172 15.99 4.60 -0.34
C MET A 172 17.38 4.49 0.28
N PRO A 173 17.69 5.27 1.32
CA PRO A 173 18.90 5.04 2.10
C PRO A 173 18.88 3.63 2.69
N ALA A 174 20.07 3.06 2.91
CA ALA A 174 20.18 1.76 3.54
C ALA A 174 19.61 1.81 4.97
N ILE A 175 18.63 0.95 5.25
CA ILE A 175 18.03 0.79 6.57
C ILE A 175 18.27 -0.64 7.08
N THR A 176 18.18 -0.83 8.39
CA THR A 176 18.06 -2.16 8.99
C THR A 176 16.73 -2.77 8.57
N PRO A 177 16.72 -3.92 7.87
CA PRO A 177 15.48 -4.56 7.42
C PRO A 177 14.58 -4.96 8.58
N ALA A 178 13.29 -4.68 8.43
CA ALA A 178 12.27 -5.13 9.36
C ALA A 178 12.10 -6.67 9.30
N THR A 179 11.60 -7.28 10.38
CA THR A 179 11.48 -8.76 10.50
C THR A 179 10.09 -9.24 10.84
N GLN A 180 9.11 -8.34 10.95
CA GLN A 180 7.72 -8.66 11.26
C GLN A 180 7.11 -9.60 10.22
N ALA A 181 6.25 -10.51 10.68
CA ALA A 181 5.42 -11.33 9.82
C ALA A 181 4.29 -10.49 9.19
N GLY A 182 3.72 -11.00 8.10
CA GLY A 182 2.55 -10.40 7.49
C GLY A 182 1.33 -10.42 8.40
N MET A 183 0.62 -9.29 8.47
CA MET A 183 -0.64 -9.18 9.19
C MET A 183 -1.84 -9.32 8.26
N SER A 184 -2.96 -9.84 8.78
CA SER A 184 -4.23 -9.83 8.06
C SER A 184 -4.85 -8.43 8.01
N ASP A 185 -4.58 -7.59 9.03
CA ASP A 185 -5.01 -6.21 9.06
C ASP A 185 -4.06 -5.30 8.28
N LYS A 186 -4.54 -4.81 7.13
CA LYS A 186 -3.75 -3.95 6.25
C LYS A 186 -3.39 -2.60 6.87
N ARG A 187 -4.22 -2.04 7.76
CA ARG A 187 -3.94 -0.75 8.40
C ARG A 187 -2.80 -0.93 9.38
N GLN A 188 -2.87 -1.95 10.23
CA GLN A 188 -1.79 -2.29 11.16
C GLN A 188 -0.50 -2.61 10.40
N GLN A 189 -0.59 -3.38 9.31
CA GLN A 189 0.56 -3.67 8.45
C GLN A 189 1.23 -2.40 7.91
N TRP A 190 0.43 -1.45 7.41
CA TRP A 190 0.94 -0.18 6.90
C TRP A 190 1.57 0.66 8.01
N LEU A 191 0.91 0.78 9.16
CA LEU A 191 1.41 1.53 10.31
C LEU A 191 2.73 0.96 10.86
N LEU A 192 2.87 -0.37 10.93
CA LEU A 192 4.12 -1.00 11.35
C LEU A 192 5.27 -0.68 10.39
N ALA A 193 5.01 -0.72 9.09
CA ALA A 193 6.03 -0.37 8.10
C ALA A 193 6.42 1.11 8.20
N LEU A 194 5.45 2.01 8.39
CA LEU A 194 5.70 3.45 8.59
C LEU A 194 6.48 3.73 9.88
N ASP A 195 6.11 3.11 11.00
CA ASP A 195 6.82 3.25 12.28
C ASP A 195 8.28 2.77 12.16
N HIS A 196 8.52 1.65 11.50
CA HIS A 196 9.86 1.15 11.24
C HIS A 196 10.69 2.13 10.39
N LEU A 197 10.10 2.70 9.35
CA LEU A 197 10.75 3.70 8.49
C LEU A 197 10.99 5.01 9.24
N PHE A 198 10.05 5.45 10.07
CA PHE A 198 10.17 6.67 10.88
C PHE A 198 11.33 6.58 11.87
N ARG A 199 11.48 5.45 12.58
CA ARG A 199 12.58 5.24 13.54
C ARG A 199 13.97 5.25 12.93
N GLN A 200 14.07 5.02 11.61
CA GLN A 200 15.33 5.02 10.87
C GLN A 200 15.52 6.25 9.98
N ALA A 201 14.52 7.13 9.93
CA ALA A 201 14.62 8.38 9.20
C ALA A 201 15.65 9.30 9.88
N ALA A 202 16.49 9.97 9.09
CA ALA A 202 17.50 10.86 9.63
C ALA A 202 16.90 12.09 10.31
N ILE A 203 15.90 12.71 9.67
CA ILE A 203 15.20 13.92 10.16
C ILE A 203 13.73 13.86 9.67
N PRO A 204 12.88 13.00 10.26
CA PRO A 204 11.48 12.95 9.87
C PRO A 204 10.75 14.21 10.36
N ALA A 205 9.78 14.70 9.58
CA ALA A 205 8.87 15.72 10.05
C ALA A 205 8.04 15.19 11.22
N CYS A 206 7.81 16.03 12.24
CA CYS A 206 6.96 15.67 13.39
C CYS A 206 5.47 15.62 13.00
N GLU A 207 5.08 16.40 11.99
CA GLU A 207 3.73 16.44 11.43
C GLU A 207 3.82 16.45 9.90
N ILE A 208 2.91 15.72 9.25
CA ILE A 208 2.84 15.60 7.79
C ILE A 208 1.41 15.92 7.37
N ASP A 209 1.23 17.01 6.64
CA ASP A 209 -0.06 17.36 6.04
C ASP A 209 -0.37 16.41 4.89
N LEU A 210 -1.41 15.59 5.04
CA LEU A 210 -1.79 14.61 4.05
C LEU A 210 -2.84 15.15 3.07
N PRO A 211 -2.82 14.69 1.80
CA PRO A 211 -3.80 15.12 0.82
C PRO A 211 -5.22 14.70 1.22
N THR A 212 -6.21 15.48 0.78
CA THR A 212 -7.62 15.19 0.99
C THR A 212 -7.96 13.75 0.58
N GLY A 213 -8.61 13.03 1.47
CA GLY A 213 -9.01 11.63 1.23
C GLY A 213 -8.04 10.59 1.81
N ALA A 214 -6.87 11.00 2.34
CA ALA A 214 -5.97 10.12 3.06
C ALA A 214 -6.68 9.39 4.22
N PRO A 215 -6.37 8.10 4.47
CA PRO A 215 -7.03 7.28 5.47
C PRO A 215 -6.47 7.47 6.90
N PHE A 216 -5.67 8.51 7.10
CA PHE A 216 -5.06 8.86 8.37
C PHE A 216 -5.68 10.15 8.90
N GLY A 217 -5.78 10.27 10.21
CA GLY A 217 -6.32 11.48 10.83
C GLY A 217 -6.15 11.46 12.33
N LEU A 218 -6.22 12.66 12.91
CA LEU A 218 -6.25 12.89 14.34
C LEU A 218 -7.66 13.28 14.76
N LEU A 219 -8.06 12.87 15.97
CA LEU A 219 -9.30 13.32 16.58
C LEU A 219 -8.99 14.52 17.48
N ALA A 220 -9.45 15.70 17.07
CA ALA A 220 -9.38 16.90 17.88
C ALA A 220 -10.50 16.88 18.93
N VAL A 221 -10.21 16.33 20.11
CA VAL A 221 -11.15 16.32 21.24
C VAL A 221 -10.96 17.57 22.08
N SER A 222 -12.03 18.37 22.23
CA SER A 222 -12.03 19.53 23.12
C SER A 222 -12.03 19.07 24.57
N GLN A 223 -10.93 19.28 25.29
CA GLN A 223 -10.80 18.87 26.69
C GLN A 223 -11.85 19.53 27.59
N GLU A 224 -12.18 20.80 27.34
CA GLU A 224 -13.17 21.56 28.13
C GLU A 224 -14.61 21.06 27.94
N ARG A 225 -14.94 20.54 26.75
CA ARG A 225 -16.31 20.07 26.42
C ARG A 225 -16.47 18.56 26.54
N CYS A 226 -15.38 17.81 26.58
CA CYS A 226 -15.42 16.37 26.72
C CYS A 226 -15.88 15.99 28.12
N THR A 227 -17.05 15.38 28.23
CA THR A 227 -17.62 14.94 29.52
C THR A 227 -17.11 13.57 29.95
N LEU A 228 -16.19 12.95 29.20
CA LEU A 228 -15.71 11.58 29.43
C LEU A 228 -16.81 10.52 29.47
N CYS A 229 -17.98 10.78 28.88
CA CYS A 229 -19.12 9.87 28.88
C CYS A 229 -18.97 8.65 27.97
N MET A 230 -17.87 8.55 27.22
CA MET A 230 -17.56 7.49 26.26
C MET A 230 -18.55 7.33 25.08
N ALA A 231 -19.57 8.18 24.94
CA ALA A 231 -20.53 8.07 23.84
C ALA A 231 -19.84 8.06 22.46
N CYS A 232 -18.83 8.91 22.25
CA CYS A 232 -18.05 8.94 21.01
C CYS A 232 -17.28 7.64 20.74
N ALA A 233 -16.77 6.97 21.79
CA ALA A 233 -16.10 5.68 21.66
C ALA A 233 -17.09 4.58 21.31
N THR A 234 -18.24 4.53 21.98
CA THR A 234 -19.29 3.54 21.74
C THR A 234 -19.87 3.63 20.34
N VAL A 235 -20.11 4.84 19.83
CA VAL A 235 -20.72 5.04 18.50
C VAL A 235 -19.71 5.01 17.36
N CYS A 236 -18.41 4.88 17.64
CA CYS A 236 -17.39 4.91 16.60
C CYS A 236 -17.45 3.64 15.73
N PRO A 237 -17.89 3.72 14.46
CA PRO A 237 -18.05 2.53 13.62
C PRO A 237 -16.70 1.93 13.23
N LEU A 238 -15.64 2.74 13.27
CA LEU A 238 -14.27 2.32 12.95
C LEU A 238 -13.49 1.84 14.18
N GLN A 239 -14.09 1.90 15.37
CA GLN A 239 -13.44 1.59 16.65
C GLN A 239 -12.11 2.34 16.82
N ALA A 240 -12.05 3.58 16.29
CA ALA A 240 -10.87 4.45 16.38
C ALA A 240 -10.71 5.10 17.77
N LEU A 241 -11.75 5.01 18.59
CA LEU A 241 -11.80 5.51 19.95
C LEU A 241 -12.10 4.34 20.90
N SER A 242 -11.34 4.27 21.97
CA SER A 242 -11.56 3.35 23.08
C SER A 242 -11.71 4.14 24.38
N GLY A 243 -12.49 3.60 25.31
CA GLY A 243 -12.55 4.13 26.67
C GLY A 243 -11.29 3.71 27.42
N GLY A 244 -10.54 4.66 27.96
CA GLY A 244 -9.37 4.37 28.78
C GLY A 244 -9.79 3.73 30.11
N ILE A 245 -9.25 2.55 30.41
CA ILE A 245 -9.03 2.05 31.76
C ILE A 245 -7.55 1.70 31.76
N GLU A 246 -6.74 2.62 32.31
CA GLU A 246 -5.28 2.57 32.53
C GLU A 246 -4.42 1.79 31.51
#